data_AF-A0A078AZN0-F1
#
_entry.id   AF-A0A078AZN0-F1
#
_cell.length_a   1.000
_cell.length_b   1.000
_cell.length_c   1.000
_cell.angle_alpha   90.00
_cell.angle_beta   90.00
_cell.angle_gamma   90.00
#
_symmetry.space_group_name_H-M   'P 1'
#
loop_
_entity.id
_entity.type
_entity.pdbx_description
1 polymer ?
#
loop_
_entity_poly.entity_id
_entity_poly.type
_entity_poly.pdbx_seq_one_letter_code
_entity_poly.pdbx_strand_id
1 'polypeptide(L)'
;MSRQQEDEPYHMLANDKRLIEQSTCYPIIYLAEQNIPSGQVIFTQLVGHVQIKELQNILRLQISIVLEILSNSAEYKFQWSANMLKNYQVQKNQHSQPFVSTQSEIFDSSKLNFLYFETHLKYKKGSFMHKMSDLINHQIFFFDLETDKTYAQKGFESTFELFMFNNCLMRAQKNLTNLTFIPQNLLLNNGEQSPGVALNLKQKLEIATQLSRMNVDVCESGFPVASKGEFEAVKAIAQQVGPLKQGRNKPMIITGLSRAIKEDIIQCYEAVKEAPLHRIHTFLATSDIHLKHKLKITRDQCLENVYKGVKFASSLVEDVQFSAEDASRSDPNFLVQVCQEAIKAGASTINICDTVGYTTPIEYQQLIHFLINKIPDGDQVVWSTHCHNDLGLATANTLAGIQGGARQVEVTVNGIGERAGNAALEEVIMAIRTRPKLFPINVDHFISSEIIEASRLVSAQTGILVQANKAIVGANAFAHESGIHQDGLIKHAGTYEIMSPESIGLPKRLIVIGKHSGKAGLKQCVNDLGYNNLSENQIQELLTKLKIIANEKKEITHADIETLINAEFENIKRQ
;
A
#
# COMPACT_ATOMS: atom_id res chain seq x y z
N MET A 1 -36.73 -40.19 -17.49
CA MET A 1 -37.66 -39.64 -16.49
C MET A 1 -37.09 -38.31 -15.97
N SER A 2 -37.87 -37.55 -15.20
CA SER A 2 -37.76 -36.08 -15.07
C SER A 2 -36.78 -35.54 -14.01
N ARG A 3 -36.35 -34.29 -14.27
CA ARG A 3 -35.82 -33.22 -13.37
C ARG A 3 -35.91 -33.43 -11.85
N GLN A 4 -34.89 -32.98 -11.10
CA GLN A 4 -34.87 -31.64 -10.47
C GLN A 4 -33.48 -31.28 -9.91
N GLN A 5 -33.24 -29.97 -9.69
CA GLN A 5 -32.07 -29.40 -9.00
C GLN A 5 -32.37 -29.26 -7.49
N GLU A 6 -31.34 -29.18 -6.64
CA GLU A 6 -31.30 -28.30 -5.46
C GLU A 6 -29.87 -28.18 -4.91
N ASP A 7 -29.60 -27.10 -4.16
CA ASP A 7 -28.27 -26.58 -3.81
C ASP A 7 -27.85 -26.84 -2.33
N GLU A 8 -26.57 -26.56 -2.04
CA GLU A 8 -25.92 -26.34 -0.73
C GLU A 8 -25.73 -27.48 0.32
N PRO A 9 -24.56 -27.48 0.99
CA PRO A 9 -24.39 -28.07 2.31
C PRO A 9 -23.72 -27.11 3.33
N TYR A 10 -24.51 -26.30 4.04
CA TYR A 10 -24.05 -25.54 5.23
C TYR A 10 -24.97 -25.72 6.46
N HIS A 11 -25.20 -26.97 6.87
CA HIS A 11 -25.95 -27.30 8.09
C HIS A 11 -25.20 -28.25 9.05
N MET A 12 -24.18 -27.71 9.74
CA MET A 12 -23.71 -28.22 11.03
C MET A 12 -23.08 -27.09 11.86
N LEU A 13 -23.88 -26.36 12.65
CA LEU A 13 -23.46 -25.62 13.87
C LEU A 13 -24.68 -24.96 14.57
N ALA A 14 -25.71 -25.75 14.87
CA ALA A 14 -26.92 -25.26 15.54
C ALA A 14 -27.39 -26.23 16.64
N ASN A 15 -26.64 -26.31 17.76
CA ASN A 15 -27.15 -26.89 19.01
C ASN A 15 -26.34 -26.62 20.30
N ASP A 16 -25.22 -25.86 20.28
CA ASP A 16 -24.55 -25.48 21.54
C ASP A 16 -25.17 -24.20 22.14
N LYS A 17 -25.98 -24.37 23.19
CA LYS A 17 -26.64 -23.26 23.90
C LYS A 17 -25.68 -22.29 24.61
N ARG A 18 -24.38 -22.60 24.68
CA ARG A 18 -23.36 -21.73 25.30
C ARG A 18 -22.93 -20.54 24.43
N LEU A 19 -23.28 -20.52 23.15
CA LEU A 19 -22.94 -19.40 22.25
C LEU A 19 -23.85 -18.16 22.38
N ILE A 20 -24.96 -18.24 23.12
CA ILE A 20 -25.92 -17.13 23.25
C ILE A 20 -25.48 -16.10 24.31
N GLU A 21 -24.62 -16.47 25.26
CA GLU A 21 -24.15 -15.58 26.34
C GLU A 21 -22.92 -14.72 25.97
N GLN A 22 -22.43 -14.81 24.72
CA GLN A 22 -21.30 -14.02 24.20
C GLN A 22 -21.67 -13.19 22.97
N SER A 23 -22.88 -12.61 22.94
CA SER A 23 -23.32 -11.71 21.88
C SER A 23 -22.74 -10.30 22.02
N THR A 24 -21.50 -10.11 21.56
CA THR A 24 -20.85 -8.79 21.42
C THR A 24 -21.61 -7.92 20.43
N CYS A 25 -22.28 -6.88 20.91
CA CYS A 25 -23.04 -5.96 20.06
C CYS A 25 -22.13 -4.87 19.47
N TYR A 26 -21.97 -4.85 18.14
CA TYR A 26 -21.27 -3.79 17.41
C TYR A 26 -22.27 -2.74 16.92
N PRO A 27 -22.16 -1.46 17.34
CA PRO A 27 -22.97 -0.38 16.77
C PRO A 27 -22.46 -0.03 15.37
N ILE A 28 -23.15 -0.50 14.33
CA ILE A 28 -22.88 -0.08 12.95
C ILE A 28 -23.60 1.23 12.69
N ILE A 29 -22.85 2.33 12.60
CA ILE A 29 -23.37 3.65 12.21
C ILE A 29 -23.26 3.78 10.70
N TYR A 30 -24.39 3.82 10.00
CA TYR A 30 -24.43 4.04 8.55
C TYR A 30 -24.70 5.51 8.24
N LEU A 31 -23.71 6.20 7.64
CA LEU A 31 -23.91 7.52 7.05
C LEU A 31 -24.23 7.35 5.56
N ALA A 32 -25.52 7.19 5.26
CA ALA A 32 -26.01 7.21 3.89
C ALA A 32 -26.27 8.65 3.44
N GLU A 33 -25.38 9.22 2.62
CA GLU A 33 -25.65 10.46 1.89
C GLU A 33 -26.61 10.16 0.71
N GLN A 34 -27.87 9.86 1.03
CA GLN A 34 -28.91 9.81 0.01
C GLN A 34 -29.29 11.23 -0.43
N ASN A 35 -29.65 11.38 -1.70
CA ASN A 35 -29.97 12.67 -2.35
C ASN A 35 -31.28 13.28 -1.82
N ILE A 36 -31.27 13.77 -0.58
CA ILE A 36 -32.36 14.50 0.04
C ILE A 36 -32.14 16.00 -0.20
N PRO A 37 -33.05 16.70 -0.90
CA PRO A 37 -32.93 18.14 -1.06
C PRO A 37 -33.10 18.85 0.29
N SER A 38 -32.04 19.54 0.72
CA SER A 38 -31.92 20.43 1.89
C SER A 38 -31.67 19.79 3.28
N GLY A 39 -30.47 20.04 3.81
CA GLY A 39 -30.26 20.42 5.22
C GLY A 39 -30.55 19.40 6.33
N GLN A 40 -30.65 18.11 6.02
CA GLN A 40 -30.83 17.04 7.00
C GLN A 40 -29.71 16.01 6.92
N VAL A 41 -29.22 15.59 8.09
CA VAL A 41 -28.48 14.34 8.26
C VAL A 41 -29.39 13.39 9.02
N ILE A 42 -29.54 12.17 8.51
CA ILE A 42 -30.30 11.10 9.13
C ILE A 42 -29.31 10.19 9.86
N PHE A 43 -29.50 10.05 11.17
CA PHE A 43 -28.78 9.06 11.96
C PHE A 43 -29.64 7.81 12.05
N THR A 44 -29.12 6.70 11.50
CA THR A 44 -29.73 5.37 11.60
C THR A 44 -28.83 4.49 12.46
N GLN A 45 -29.40 3.92 13.53
CA GLN A 45 -28.71 2.96 14.38
C GLN A 45 -29.50 1.65 14.40
N LEU A 46 -28.82 0.55 14.05
CA LEU A 46 -29.37 -0.80 14.13
C LEU A 46 -28.84 -1.44 15.41
N VAL A 47 -29.74 -1.91 16.28
CA VAL A 47 -29.37 -2.55 17.55
C VAL A 47 -30.02 -3.93 17.65
N GLY A 48 -29.20 -4.97 17.74
CA GLY A 48 -29.63 -6.33 18.07
C GLY A 48 -29.61 -6.57 19.59
N HIS A 49 -30.52 -7.41 20.07
CA HIS A 49 -30.60 -7.96 21.45
C HIS A 49 -30.02 -7.11 22.59
N VAL A 50 -30.80 -6.13 23.07
CA VAL A 50 -30.55 -5.42 24.34
C VAL A 50 -31.82 -5.46 25.19
N GLN A 51 -31.70 -5.59 26.52
CA GLN A 51 -32.87 -5.46 27.39
C GLN A 51 -33.38 -4.01 27.37
N ILE A 52 -34.69 -3.83 27.18
CA ILE A 52 -35.32 -2.53 26.87
C ILE A 52 -34.94 -1.40 27.85
N LYS A 53 -34.72 -1.72 29.14
CA LYS A 53 -34.29 -0.76 30.17
C LYS A 53 -32.86 -0.25 29.98
N GLU A 54 -31.93 -1.12 29.59
CA GLU A 54 -30.52 -0.75 29.38
C GLU A 54 -30.39 0.12 28.13
N LEU A 55 -31.11 -0.24 27.06
CA LEU A 55 -31.16 0.56 25.83
C LEU A 55 -31.68 1.98 26.09
N GLN A 56 -32.72 2.14 26.91
CA GLN A 56 -33.24 3.47 27.29
C GLN A 56 -32.23 4.29 28.09
N ASN A 57 -31.43 3.67 28.95
CA ASN A 57 -30.39 4.37 29.71
C ASN A 57 -29.20 4.75 28.83
N ILE A 58 -28.77 3.86 27.92
CA ILE A 58 -27.70 4.14 26.94
C ILE A 58 -28.11 5.28 26.00
N LEU A 59 -29.32 5.22 25.43
CA LEU A 59 -29.85 6.28 24.56
C LEU A 59 -29.99 7.61 25.31
N ARG A 60 -30.48 7.60 26.56
CA ARG A 60 -30.53 8.82 27.40
C ARG A 60 -29.14 9.38 27.66
N LEU A 61 -28.15 8.54 27.98
CA LEU A 61 -26.79 8.99 28.26
C LEU A 61 -26.13 9.58 27.00
N GLN A 62 -26.28 8.92 25.85
CA GLN A 62 -25.77 9.40 24.56
C GLN A 62 -26.43 10.72 24.15
N ILE A 63 -27.75 10.83 24.29
CA ILE A 63 -28.48 12.07 24.01
C ILE A 63 -28.05 13.17 25.00
N SER A 64 -27.90 12.88 26.30
CA SER A 64 -27.43 13.87 27.28
C SER A 64 -26.01 14.37 26.98
N ILE A 65 -25.07 13.49 26.63
CA ILE A 65 -23.69 13.89 26.26
C ILE A 65 -23.71 14.79 25.02
N VAL A 66 -24.48 14.43 23.98
CA VAL A 66 -24.64 15.28 22.78
C VAL A 66 -25.30 16.61 23.13
N LEU A 67 -26.31 16.62 24.00
CA LEU A 67 -26.96 17.86 24.45
C LEU A 67 -26.03 18.75 25.29
N GLU A 68 -25.16 18.17 26.12
CA GLU A 68 -24.20 18.91 26.97
C GLU A 68 -23.08 19.54 26.14
N ILE A 69 -22.56 18.81 25.15
CA ILE A 69 -21.63 19.32 24.13
C ILE A 69 -22.26 20.49 23.36
N LEU A 70 -23.56 20.43 23.05
CA LEU A 70 -24.27 21.49 22.35
C LEU A 70 -24.64 22.67 23.27
N SER A 71 -25.01 22.44 24.54
CA SER A 71 -25.44 23.50 25.47
C SER A 71 -24.29 24.35 26.00
N ASN A 72 -23.07 23.81 26.08
CA ASN A 72 -21.87 24.58 26.44
C ASN A 72 -21.38 25.52 25.33
N SER A 73 -22.02 25.53 24.15
CA SER A 73 -21.79 26.52 23.11
C SER A 73 -22.75 27.72 23.27
N ALA A 74 -22.19 28.86 23.71
CA ALA A 74 -22.92 29.97 24.35
C ALA A 74 -23.91 30.80 23.48
N GLU A 75 -24.28 30.35 22.28
CA GLU A 75 -25.09 31.13 21.31
C GLU A 75 -26.44 30.50 20.90
N TYR A 76 -26.79 29.29 21.37
CA TYR A 76 -27.97 28.58 20.86
C TYR A 76 -29.20 28.60 21.79
N LYS A 77 -30.16 29.47 21.48
CA LYS A 77 -31.55 29.34 21.95
C LYS A 77 -32.31 28.32 21.10
N PHE A 78 -32.48 27.11 21.61
CA PHE A 78 -33.36 26.11 20.99
C PHE A 78 -34.83 26.34 21.37
N GLN A 79 -35.71 26.44 20.36
CA GLN A 79 -37.16 26.36 20.58
C GLN A 79 -37.64 24.92 20.34
N TRP A 80 -38.18 24.30 21.39
CA TRP A 80 -38.83 22.99 21.31
C TRP A 80 -40.30 23.15 20.88
N SER A 81 -40.77 22.30 19.96
CA SER A 81 -42.21 22.05 19.79
C SER A 81 -42.54 20.71 20.45
N ALA A 82 -43.41 20.73 21.47
CA ALA A 82 -43.65 19.59 22.36
C ALA A 82 -44.40 18.39 21.72
N ASN A 83 -44.55 18.35 20.39
CA ASN A 83 -45.39 17.36 19.69
C ASN A 83 -44.65 16.11 19.20
N MET A 84 -43.30 16.06 19.26
CA MET A 84 -42.53 14.89 18.80
C MET A 84 -42.58 13.66 19.74
N LEU A 85 -43.15 13.78 20.94
CA LEU A 85 -43.25 12.69 21.93
C LEU A 85 -44.63 12.00 22.00
N LYS A 86 -45.54 12.27 21.05
CA LYS A 86 -46.92 11.75 21.09
C LYS A 86 -47.21 10.48 20.30
N ASN A 87 -46.35 10.06 19.37
CA ASN A 87 -46.60 8.90 18.52
C ASN A 87 -45.86 7.63 19.00
N TYR A 88 -46.17 7.20 20.22
CA TYR A 88 -45.92 5.83 20.65
C TYR A 88 -47.08 4.96 20.15
N GLN A 89 -46.93 4.33 18.98
CA GLN A 89 -47.87 3.32 18.49
C GLN A 89 -47.16 1.99 18.24
N VAL A 90 -47.44 1.01 19.10
CA VAL A 90 -47.15 -0.40 18.83
C VAL A 90 -48.20 -0.91 17.85
N GLN A 91 -47.89 -0.89 16.55
CA GLN A 91 -48.78 -1.48 15.54
C GLN A 91 -48.68 -3.00 15.56
N LYS A 92 -49.73 -3.66 16.04
CA LYS A 92 -50.00 -5.07 15.70
C LYS A 92 -50.66 -5.12 14.32
N ASN A 93 -50.04 -5.81 13.37
CA ASN A 93 -50.60 -6.01 12.03
C ASN A 93 -51.92 -6.82 12.08
N GLN A 94 -53.01 -6.23 11.58
CA GLN A 94 -54.14 -6.96 10.99
C GLN A 94 -54.67 -6.20 9.76
N HIS A 95 -54.65 -6.91 8.62
CA HIS A 95 -55.28 -6.66 7.31
C HIS A 95 -56.00 -5.33 7.01
N SER A 96 -55.49 -4.55 6.04
CA SER A 96 -56.19 -4.20 4.77
C SER A 96 -55.34 -3.25 3.90
N GLN A 97 -55.40 -3.43 2.57
CA GLN A 97 -54.64 -2.69 1.54
C GLN A 97 -55.51 -1.57 0.90
N PRO A 98 -54.93 -0.49 0.31
CA PRO A 98 -54.37 -0.57 -1.06
C PRO A 98 -53.08 0.25 -1.38
N PHE A 99 -52.16 -0.38 -2.15
CA PHE A 99 -51.35 0.12 -3.31
C PHE A 99 -51.00 1.62 -3.46
N VAL A 100 -49.81 2.07 -3.91
CA VAL A 100 -48.59 1.51 -4.60
C VAL A 100 -47.33 2.23 -3.99
N SER A 101 -46.04 2.02 -4.30
CA SER A 101 -45.25 1.17 -5.24
C SER A 101 -43.79 0.99 -4.74
N THR A 102 -43.07 0.01 -5.32
CA THR A 102 -41.58 -0.09 -5.53
C THR A 102 -40.59 0.42 -4.46
N GLN A 103 -39.60 -0.36 -3.98
CA GLN A 103 -39.30 -1.78 -4.18
C GLN A 103 -38.24 -2.19 -3.12
N SER A 104 -38.48 -3.21 -2.31
CA SER A 104 -37.43 -3.91 -1.54
C SER A 104 -37.87 -5.32 -1.18
N GLU A 105 -36.94 -6.27 -1.22
CA GLU A 105 -37.20 -7.69 -1.07
C GLU A 105 -37.33 -8.11 0.41
N ILE A 106 -38.17 -9.10 0.68
CA ILE A 106 -38.50 -9.55 2.03
C ILE A 106 -37.52 -10.65 2.46
N PHE A 107 -36.70 -10.37 3.47
CA PHE A 107 -36.04 -11.42 4.25
C PHE A 107 -36.98 -11.90 5.36
N ASP A 108 -37.51 -13.12 5.22
CA ASP A 108 -38.22 -13.79 6.32
C ASP A 108 -37.22 -14.14 7.42
N SER A 109 -37.39 -13.52 8.59
CA SER A 109 -36.59 -13.78 9.79
C SER A 109 -37.50 -13.88 11.01
N SER A 110 -38.30 -14.95 11.05
CA SER A 110 -39.30 -15.26 12.08
C SER A 110 -38.81 -15.38 13.55
N LYS A 111 -37.59 -14.92 13.89
CA LYS A 111 -37.03 -14.84 15.27
C LYS A 111 -36.15 -13.61 15.57
N LEU A 112 -36.22 -12.50 14.82
CA LEU A 112 -35.44 -11.29 15.12
C LEU A 112 -36.32 -10.03 15.29
N ASN A 113 -36.39 -9.51 16.51
CA ASN A 113 -37.00 -8.21 16.80
C ASN A 113 -35.97 -7.09 16.57
N PHE A 114 -36.00 -6.46 15.39
CA PHE A 114 -35.21 -5.27 15.12
C PHE A 114 -35.92 -4.01 15.63
N LEU A 115 -35.20 -3.15 16.36
CA LEU A 115 -35.65 -1.80 16.72
C LEU A 115 -34.99 -0.80 15.78
N TYR A 116 -35.81 -0.06 15.03
CA TYR A 116 -35.39 1.00 14.13
C TYR A 116 -35.51 2.37 14.82
N PHE A 117 -34.42 3.14 14.83
CA PHE A 117 -34.41 4.52 15.32
C PHE A 117 -33.92 5.45 14.22
N GLU A 118 -34.72 6.46 13.92
CA GLU A 118 -34.41 7.53 12.98
C GLU A 118 -34.47 8.87 13.72
N THR A 119 -33.39 9.66 13.67
CA THR A 119 -33.35 11.00 14.28
C THR A 119 -32.96 12.03 13.23
N HIS A 120 -33.84 13.00 12.98
CA HIS A 120 -33.61 14.09 12.04
C HIS A 120 -33.10 15.34 12.75
N LEU A 121 -31.83 15.71 12.50
CA LEU A 121 -31.27 16.99 12.94
C LEU A 121 -31.23 17.98 11.76
N LYS A 122 -31.78 19.18 11.97
CA LYS A 122 -31.72 20.30 11.01
C LYS A 122 -30.67 21.32 11.44
N TYR A 123 -29.75 21.66 10.55
CA TYR A 123 -28.72 22.69 10.79
C TYR A 123 -28.42 23.51 9.53
N LYS A 124 -27.80 24.69 9.69
CA LYS A 124 -27.36 25.53 8.56
C LYS A 124 -26.10 24.96 7.91
N LYS A 125 -26.16 24.68 6.60
CA LYS A 125 -25.06 24.11 5.81
C LYS A 125 -23.83 25.03 5.89
N GLY A 126 -22.71 24.51 6.40
CA GLY A 126 -21.43 25.23 6.54
C GLY A 126 -20.80 25.11 7.94
N SER A 127 -21.58 25.31 9.02
CA SER A 127 -21.00 25.36 10.38
C SER A 127 -20.63 23.99 10.95
N PHE A 128 -21.48 22.97 10.75
CA PHE A 128 -21.34 21.67 11.42
C PHE A 128 -20.05 20.91 11.01
N MET A 129 -19.82 20.73 9.71
CA MET A 129 -18.72 19.90 9.21
C MET A 129 -17.32 20.52 9.38
N HIS A 130 -17.23 21.86 9.42
CA HIS A 130 -15.98 22.56 9.65
C HIS A 130 -15.65 22.58 11.15
N LYS A 131 -16.60 22.96 12.01
CA LYS A 131 -16.37 23.04 13.47
C LYS A 131 -16.30 21.68 14.17
N MET A 132 -16.87 20.60 13.60
CA MET A 132 -16.52 19.25 14.07
C MET A 132 -15.03 18.95 13.85
N SER A 133 -14.47 19.36 12.70
CA SER A 133 -13.02 19.23 12.47
C SER A 133 -12.22 19.96 13.55
N ASP A 134 -12.62 21.19 13.91
CA ASP A 134 -11.95 21.98 14.94
C ASP A 134 -12.10 21.36 16.35
N LEU A 135 -13.28 20.82 16.71
CA LEU A 135 -13.49 20.13 17.99
C LEU A 135 -12.64 18.85 18.11
N ILE A 136 -12.56 18.06 17.03
CA ILE A 136 -11.76 16.83 16.97
C ILE A 136 -10.26 17.14 17.06
N ASN A 137 -9.81 18.24 16.46
CA ASN A 137 -8.39 18.59 16.39
C ASN A 137 -7.80 19.11 17.70
N HIS A 138 -8.60 19.55 18.69
CA HIS A 138 -8.08 20.35 19.81
C HIS A 138 -8.29 19.83 21.24
N GLN A 139 -9.08 18.79 21.52
CA GLN A 139 -9.27 18.33 22.91
C GLN A 139 -9.28 16.79 23.09
N ILE A 140 -8.29 16.29 23.83
CA ILE A 140 -8.35 14.99 24.51
C ILE A 140 -9.11 15.23 25.81
N PHE A 141 -10.30 14.63 25.94
CA PHE A 141 -11.05 14.65 27.20
C PHE A 141 -10.72 13.41 28.03
N PHE A 142 -10.17 13.62 29.23
CA PHE A 142 -10.20 12.61 30.29
C PHE A 142 -11.57 12.67 30.96
N PHE A 143 -12.34 11.59 30.88
CA PHE A 143 -13.54 11.40 31.70
C PHE A 143 -13.24 10.39 32.80
N ASP A 144 -13.16 10.88 34.03
CA ASP A 144 -13.20 10.03 35.22
C ASP A 144 -14.65 9.56 35.42
N LEU A 145 -14.85 8.24 35.43
CA LEU A 145 -16.16 7.61 35.51
C LEU A 145 -16.07 6.41 36.44
N GLU A 146 -16.18 6.68 37.74
CA GLU A 146 -16.32 5.63 38.74
C GLU A 146 -17.53 4.72 38.46
N THR A 147 -17.37 3.45 38.87
CA THR A 147 -18.35 2.34 38.88
C THR A 147 -18.69 1.64 37.54
N ASP A 148 -18.20 0.39 37.44
CA ASP A 148 -18.57 -0.72 36.54
C ASP A 148 -18.73 -0.44 35.02
N LYS A 149 -17.60 -0.18 34.33
CA LYS A 149 -17.58 0.04 32.86
C LYS A 149 -16.46 -0.62 32.03
N THR A 150 -15.57 -1.42 32.62
CA THR A 150 -14.31 -1.86 31.97
C THR A 150 -14.41 -2.63 30.65
N TYR A 151 -15.54 -3.28 30.33
CA TYR A 151 -15.72 -3.99 29.05
C TYR A 151 -16.39 -3.15 27.96
N ALA A 152 -17.46 -2.41 28.28
CA ALA A 152 -18.15 -1.57 27.30
C ALA A 152 -17.30 -0.36 26.87
N GLN A 153 -16.50 0.18 27.80
CA GLN A 153 -15.63 1.33 27.58
C GLN A 153 -14.52 1.02 26.55
N LYS A 154 -13.78 -0.08 26.72
CA LYS A 154 -12.78 -0.53 25.73
C LYS A 154 -13.36 -0.80 24.35
N GLY A 155 -14.56 -1.39 24.28
CA GLY A 155 -15.25 -1.63 23.01
C GLY A 155 -15.68 -0.34 22.32
N PHE A 156 -16.13 0.67 23.08
CA PHE A 156 -16.55 1.95 22.54
C PHE A 156 -15.36 2.82 22.11
N GLU A 157 -14.30 2.90 22.93
CA GLU A 157 -13.05 3.61 22.62
C GLU A 157 -12.44 3.06 21.32
N SER A 158 -12.21 1.74 21.24
CA SER A 158 -11.65 1.13 20.02
C SER A 158 -12.53 1.27 18.78
N THR A 159 -13.88 1.20 18.91
CA THR A 159 -14.78 1.39 17.76
C THR A 159 -14.83 2.85 17.31
N PHE A 160 -14.80 3.80 18.24
CA PHE A 160 -14.80 5.23 17.95
C PHE A 160 -13.47 5.68 17.34
N GLU A 161 -12.35 5.19 17.86
CA GLU A 161 -11.02 5.37 17.25
C GLU A 161 -10.99 4.81 15.82
N LEU A 162 -11.48 3.60 15.58
CA LEU A 162 -11.53 2.99 14.24
C LEU A 162 -12.41 3.80 13.26
N PHE A 163 -13.54 4.32 13.72
CA PHE A 163 -14.45 5.14 12.92
C PHE A 163 -13.85 6.52 12.60
N MET A 164 -13.22 7.16 13.58
CA MET A 164 -12.51 8.42 13.39
C MET A 164 -11.29 8.26 12.48
N PHE A 165 -10.52 7.19 12.66
CA PHE A 165 -9.39 6.82 11.81
C PHE A 165 -9.82 6.63 10.35
N ASN A 166 -10.86 5.84 10.09
CA ASN A 166 -11.39 5.64 8.73
C ASN A 166 -11.90 6.93 8.08
N ASN A 167 -12.55 7.83 8.83
CA ASN A 167 -13.00 9.12 8.29
C ASN A 167 -11.85 10.11 8.04
N CYS A 168 -10.82 10.11 8.89
CA CYS A 168 -9.59 10.87 8.63
C CYS A 168 -8.83 10.31 7.42
N LEU A 169 -8.76 8.99 7.25
CA LEU A 169 -8.19 8.32 6.08
C LEU A 169 -8.90 8.71 4.78
N MET A 170 -10.23 8.67 4.77
CA MET A 170 -11.06 9.11 3.64
C MET A 170 -10.89 10.61 3.31
N ARG A 171 -10.48 11.44 4.27
CA ARG A 171 -10.13 12.86 4.06
C ARG A 171 -8.69 13.02 3.56
N ALA A 172 -7.72 12.29 4.12
CA ALA A 172 -6.33 12.29 3.67
C ALA A 172 -6.22 11.83 2.19
N GLN A 173 -6.98 10.79 1.82
CA GLN A 173 -7.07 10.29 0.44
C GLN A 173 -7.56 11.33 -0.57
N LYS A 174 -8.36 12.33 -0.16
CA LYS A 174 -8.82 13.41 -1.06
C LYS A 174 -7.76 14.45 -1.40
N ASN A 175 -6.68 14.56 -0.63
CA ASN A 175 -5.58 15.49 -0.91
C ASN A 175 -4.42 14.86 -1.70
N LEU A 176 -4.42 13.53 -1.87
CA LEU A 176 -3.35 12.81 -2.57
C LEU A 176 -3.39 12.96 -4.10
N THR A 177 -4.54 13.28 -4.71
CA THR A 177 -4.75 13.27 -6.18
C THR A 177 -3.85 14.22 -6.97
N ASN A 178 -3.20 15.18 -6.32
CA ASN A 178 -2.26 16.13 -6.93
C ASN A 178 -0.82 15.99 -6.38
N LEU A 179 -0.54 14.98 -5.56
CA LEU A 179 0.78 14.77 -4.97
C LEU A 179 1.68 13.91 -5.88
N THR A 180 2.91 14.36 -6.06
CA THR A 180 3.94 13.67 -6.84
C THR A 180 4.53 12.52 -6.02
N PHE A 181 4.47 11.30 -6.56
CA PHE A 181 5.22 10.17 -6.03
C PHE A 181 6.70 10.29 -6.36
N ILE A 182 7.57 10.04 -5.38
CA ILE A 182 9.03 10.13 -5.53
C ILE A 182 9.62 8.73 -5.26
N PRO A 183 9.95 7.92 -6.28
CA PRO A 183 10.76 6.73 -6.11
C PRO A 183 12.21 7.15 -5.90
N GLN A 184 12.76 6.78 -4.74
CA GLN A 184 14.18 6.80 -4.45
C GLN A 184 14.73 5.39 -4.57
N ASN A 185 15.69 5.18 -5.46
CA ASN A 185 16.29 3.87 -5.67
C ASN A 185 17.61 3.73 -4.90
N LEU A 186 17.71 2.70 -4.06
CA LEU A 186 18.87 2.43 -3.18
C LEU A 186 19.82 1.33 -3.70
N LEU A 187 19.66 0.90 -4.94
CA LEU A 187 20.37 -0.25 -5.49
C LEU A 187 21.90 -0.13 -5.45
N LEU A 188 22.41 1.10 -5.62
CA LEU A 188 23.85 1.39 -5.63
C LEU A 188 24.44 1.64 -4.23
N ASN A 189 23.63 1.49 -3.18
CA ASN A 189 24.07 1.50 -1.79
C ASN A 189 23.55 0.26 -1.06
N ASN A 190 22.30 0.30 -0.56
CA ASN A 190 21.67 -0.83 0.12
C ASN A 190 21.65 -2.10 -0.74
N GLY A 191 21.42 -1.99 -2.05
CA GLY A 191 21.43 -3.14 -2.95
C GLY A 191 22.78 -3.85 -3.04
N GLU A 192 23.88 -3.11 -2.93
CA GLU A 192 25.25 -3.65 -2.90
C GLU A 192 25.64 -4.21 -1.52
N GLN A 193 24.98 -3.76 -0.44
CA GLN A 193 25.12 -4.38 0.88
C GLN A 193 24.51 -5.80 0.96
N SER A 194 23.87 -6.28 -0.12
CA SER A 194 23.49 -7.70 -0.27
C SER A 194 24.74 -8.59 -0.26
N PRO A 195 24.84 -9.61 0.63
CA PRO A 195 26.01 -10.48 0.69
C PRO A 195 26.37 -11.13 -0.66
N GLY A 196 27.59 -10.89 -1.13
CA GLY A 196 28.09 -11.41 -2.41
C GLY A 196 27.97 -10.46 -3.60
N VAL A 197 27.30 -9.30 -3.44
CA VAL A 197 27.28 -8.24 -4.46
C VAL A 197 28.49 -7.33 -4.27
N ALA A 198 29.18 -7.01 -5.37
CA ALA A 198 30.26 -6.02 -5.41
C ALA A 198 30.30 -5.42 -6.84
N LEU A 199 29.84 -4.19 -7.00
CA LEU A 199 29.66 -3.54 -8.29
C LEU A 199 30.87 -2.65 -8.59
N ASN A 200 31.54 -2.91 -9.72
CA ASN A 200 32.59 -2.01 -10.19
C ASN A 200 32.00 -0.71 -10.78
N LEU A 201 32.84 0.32 -10.92
CA LEU A 201 32.46 1.64 -11.44
C LEU A 201 31.60 1.59 -12.72
N LYS A 202 31.96 0.74 -13.68
CA LYS A 202 31.23 0.62 -14.96
C LYS A 202 29.83 0.04 -14.72
N GLN A 203 29.71 -0.99 -13.89
CA GLN A 203 28.42 -1.58 -13.51
C GLN A 203 27.51 -0.54 -12.85
N LYS A 204 28.05 0.21 -11.88
CA LYS A 204 27.32 1.29 -11.20
C LYS A 204 26.81 2.38 -12.16
N LEU A 205 27.65 2.81 -13.11
CA LEU A 205 27.27 3.78 -14.15
C LEU A 205 26.18 3.24 -15.10
N GLU A 206 26.25 1.98 -15.50
CA GLU A 206 25.23 1.32 -16.33
C GLU A 206 23.88 1.25 -15.60
N ILE A 207 23.86 0.81 -14.33
CA ILE A 207 22.66 0.81 -13.48
C ILE A 207 22.11 2.24 -13.30
N ALA A 208 22.95 3.20 -12.93
CA ALA A 208 22.52 4.59 -12.72
C ALA A 208 21.91 5.19 -14.01
N THR A 209 22.47 4.86 -15.17
CA THR A 209 21.92 5.26 -16.48
C THR A 209 20.56 4.61 -16.73
N GLN A 210 20.38 3.33 -16.39
CA GLN A 210 19.09 2.65 -16.52
C GLN A 210 18.03 3.21 -15.56
N LEU A 211 18.39 3.51 -14.30
CA LEU A 211 17.49 4.21 -13.36
C LEU A 211 17.08 5.60 -13.89
N SER A 212 18.00 6.30 -14.56
CA SER A 212 17.69 7.56 -15.23
C SER A 212 16.68 7.38 -16.37
N ARG A 213 16.82 6.34 -17.21
CA ARG A 213 15.84 5.96 -18.26
C ARG A 213 14.46 5.63 -17.72
N MET A 214 14.38 4.93 -16.59
CA MET A 214 13.12 4.63 -15.90
C MET A 214 12.39 5.89 -15.37
N ASN A 215 13.02 7.06 -15.44
CA ASN A 215 12.57 8.32 -14.84
C ASN A 215 12.42 8.24 -13.30
N VAL A 216 13.26 7.44 -12.63
CA VAL A 216 13.37 7.39 -11.15
C VAL A 216 13.79 8.77 -10.64
N ASP A 217 13.06 9.36 -9.69
CA ASP A 217 13.33 10.73 -9.22
C ASP A 217 14.68 10.89 -8.50
N VAL A 218 15.01 9.94 -7.61
CA VAL A 218 16.21 10.00 -6.76
C VAL A 218 17.03 8.71 -6.88
N CYS A 219 18.34 8.83 -7.05
CA CYS A 219 19.26 7.69 -7.03
C CYS A 219 20.27 7.85 -5.89
N GLU A 220 20.13 7.01 -4.86
CA GLU A 220 21.17 6.87 -3.85
C GLU A 220 22.31 6.04 -4.43
N SER A 221 23.42 6.74 -4.69
CA SER A 221 24.49 6.29 -5.58
C SER A 221 25.62 5.54 -4.86
N GLY A 222 25.57 5.47 -3.53
CA GLY A 222 26.58 4.83 -2.68
C GLY A 222 26.75 5.51 -1.33
N PHE A 223 27.73 5.04 -0.56
CA PHE A 223 28.15 5.62 0.72
C PHE A 223 29.61 6.12 0.62
N PRO A 224 29.85 7.39 0.22
CA PRO A 224 31.18 7.88 -0.18
C PRO A 224 32.33 7.64 0.81
N VAL A 225 32.06 7.70 2.13
CA VAL A 225 33.10 7.50 3.16
C VAL A 225 33.57 6.05 3.29
N ALA A 226 32.81 5.08 2.78
CA ALA A 226 33.06 3.66 3.01
C ALA A 226 34.36 3.18 2.34
N SER A 227 34.71 3.75 1.18
CA SER A 227 36.03 3.58 0.57
C SER A 227 36.32 4.67 -0.46
N LYS A 228 37.59 4.82 -0.86
CA LYS A 228 37.93 5.65 -2.03
C LYS A 228 37.19 5.20 -3.31
N GLY A 229 36.96 3.89 -3.48
CA GLY A 229 36.20 3.37 -4.62
C GLY A 229 34.77 3.90 -4.66
N GLU A 230 34.11 3.97 -3.49
CA GLU A 230 32.77 4.50 -3.34
C GLU A 230 32.70 6.00 -3.62
N PHE A 231 33.65 6.77 -3.07
CA PHE A 231 33.76 8.20 -3.34
C PHE A 231 33.88 8.50 -4.85
N GLU A 232 34.82 7.84 -5.54
CA GLU A 232 35.04 8.06 -6.98
C GLU A 232 33.84 7.55 -7.82
N ALA A 233 33.15 6.50 -7.38
CA ALA A 233 31.95 5.98 -8.05
C ALA A 233 30.75 6.93 -7.94
N VAL A 234 30.43 7.41 -6.74
CA VAL A 234 29.37 8.40 -6.52
C VAL A 234 29.70 9.68 -7.30
N LYS A 235 30.96 10.11 -7.30
CA LYS A 235 31.42 11.27 -8.06
C LYS A 235 31.27 11.10 -9.57
N ALA A 236 31.66 9.95 -10.12
CA ALA A 236 31.49 9.66 -11.54
C ALA A 236 30.01 9.61 -11.95
N ILE A 237 29.13 9.06 -11.11
CA ILE A 237 27.67 9.07 -11.33
C ILE A 237 27.15 10.51 -11.31
N ALA A 238 27.57 11.33 -10.34
CA ALA A 238 27.19 12.73 -10.26
C ALA A 238 27.57 13.53 -11.51
N GLN A 239 28.78 13.31 -12.03
CA GLN A 239 29.30 13.96 -13.24
C GLN A 239 28.66 13.46 -14.55
N GLN A 240 28.48 12.14 -14.70
CA GLN A 240 28.12 11.54 -15.99
C GLN A 240 26.62 11.25 -16.15
N VAL A 241 25.95 10.87 -15.05
CA VAL A 241 24.53 10.50 -15.04
C VAL A 241 23.67 11.63 -14.50
N GLY A 242 24.15 12.36 -13.50
CA GLY A 242 23.45 13.52 -12.91
C GLY A 242 22.97 14.57 -13.93
N PRO A 243 23.70 14.91 -15.00
CA PRO A 243 23.23 15.86 -16.01
C PRO A 243 22.21 15.30 -17.03
N LEU A 244 21.96 13.99 -17.04
CA LEU A 244 21.14 13.35 -18.07
C LEU A 244 19.65 13.69 -17.90
N LYS A 245 19.01 14.09 -19.01
CA LYS A 245 17.58 14.44 -19.09
C LYS A 245 16.82 13.55 -20.08
N GLN A 246 17.15 12.26 -20.18
CA GLN A 246 16.66 11.33 -21.22
C GLN A 246 15.11 11.22 -21.24
N GLY A 247 14.43 12.10 -21.97
CA GLY A 247 12.96 12.24 -21.95
C GLY A 247 12.39 12.87 -20.67
N ARG A 248 13.22 13.45 -19.79
CA ARG A 248 12.81 13.92 -18.46
C ARG A 248 12.74 15.45 -18.36
N ASN A 249 11.74 15.96 -17.64
CA ASN A 249 11.60 17.41 -17.38
C ASN A 249 12.72 17.97 -16.49
N LYS A 250 13.17 17.19 -15.50
CA LYS A 250 14.29 17.48 -14.60
C LYS A 250 15.31 16.34 -14.64
N PRO A 251 16.61 16.58 -14.37
CA PRO A 251 17.56 15.50 -14.15
C PRO A 251 17.20 14.66 -12.91
N MET A 252 17.83 13.48 -12.79
CA MET A 252 17.73 12.65 -11.59
C MET A 252 18.49 13.27 -10.42
N ILE A 253 17.92 13.25 -9.22
CA ILE A 253 18.60 13.73 -8.01
C ILE A 253 19.64 12.69 -7.60
N ILE A 254 20.92 13.08 -7.56
CA ILE A 254 22.02 12.20 -7.16
C ILE A 254 22.26 12.35 -5.66
N THR A 255 22.09 11.25 -4.93
CA THR A 255 22.15 11.22 -3.46
C THR A 255 23.33 10.39 -2.98
N GLY A 256 24.03 10.88 -1.96
CA GLY A 256 25.02 10.12 -1.21
C GLY A 256 24.57 9.90 0.23
N LEU A 257 24.87 8.73 0.79
CA LEU A 257 24.64 8.46 2.21
C LEU A 257 25.82 8.99 3.07
N SER A 258 25.52 9.45 4.28
CA SER A 258 26.50 9.91 5.27
C SER A 258 26.03 9.55 6.68
N ARG A 259 26.93 9.24 7.62
CA ARG A 259 26.57 9.31 9.05
C ARG A 259 26.38 10.77 9.43
N ALA A 260 25.65 11.05 10.51
CA ALA A 260 25.49 12.39 11.08
C ALA A 260 26.78 12.92 11.76
N ILE A 261 27.89 12.95 11.01
CA ILE A 261 29.24 13.32 11.42
C ILE A 261 29.79 14.30 10.38
N LYS A 262 30.45 15.37 10.82
CA LYS A 262 30.88 16.49 9.96
C LYS A 262 31.76 16.05 8.79
N GLU A 263 32.73 15.17 9.05
CA GLU A 263 33.72 14.70 8.09
C GLU A 263 33.08 13.82 7.00
N ASP A 264 32.15 12.94 7.39
CA ASP A 264 31.32 12.14 6.48
C ASP A 264 30.46 13.02 5.56
N ILE A 265 29.82 14.04 6.13
CA ILE A 265 28.95 14.98 5.40
C ILE A 265 29.77 15.79 4.38
N ILE A 266 31.00 16.21 4.74
CA ILE A 266 31.92 16.87 3.79
C ILE A 266 32.25 15.92 2.62
N GLN A 267 32.64 14.67 2.89
CA GLN A 267 32.95 13.73 1.80
C GLN A 267 31.73 13.40 0.94
N CYS A 268 30.54 13.30 1.56
CA CYS A 268 29.29 13.10 0.84
C CYS A 268 29.00 14.26 -0.11
N TYR A 269 29.08 15.50 0.38
CA TYR A 269 28.92 16.71 -0.45
C TYR A 269 29.93 16.75 -1.60
N GLU A 270 31.21 16.54 -1.31
CA GLU A 270 32.29 16.57 -2.31
C GLU A 270 32.11 15.52 -3.42
N ALA A 271 31.45 14.40 -3.14
CA ALA A 271 31.10 13.38 -4.13
C ALA A 271 29.89 13.77 -4.99
N VAL A 272 28.83 14.35 -4.41
CA VAL A 272 27.57 14.61 -5.15
C VAL A 272 27.47 15.98 -5.81
N LYS A 273 28.21 17.00 -5.34
CA LYS A 273 28.05 18.42 -5.73
C LYS A 273 28.16 18.75 -7.23
N GLU A 274 28.77 17.87 -8.01
CA GLU A 274 28.92 18.06 -9.47
C GLU A 274 27.65 17.66 -10.26
N ALA A 275 26.68 16.99 -9.63
CA ALA A 275 25.37 16.77 -10.23
C ALA A 275 24.50 18.04 -10.16
N PRO A 276 23.78 18.42 -11.25
CA PRO A 276 22.92 19.61 -11.26
C PRO A 276 21.80 19.60 -10.22
N LEU A 277 21.34 18.40 -9.83
CA LEU A 277 20.47 18.19 -8.66
C LEU A 277 21.12 17.12 -7.79
N HIS A 278 21.43 17.48 -6.55
CA HIS A 278 22.10 16.60 -5.60
C HIS A 278 21.51 16.74 -4.21
N ARG A 279 21.65 15.68 -3.41
CA ARG A 279 21.09 15.57 -2.06
C ARG A 279 22.12 14.92 -1.13
N ILE A 280 22.18 15.40 0.11
CA ILE A 280 22.86 14.70 1.20
C ILE A 280 21.80 13.92 1.97
N HIS A 281 21.95 12.60 2.02
CA HIS A 281 21.20 11.75 2.93
C HIS A 281 22.07 11.49 4.16
N THR A 282 21.60 11.90 5.34
CA THR A 282 22.26 11.64 6.61
C THR A 282 21.36 10.84 7.55
N PHE A 283 21.93 10.06 8.47
CA PHE A 283 21.15 9.16 9.33
C PHE A 283 21.72 9.05 10.75
N LEU A 284 20.83 8.70 11.68
CA LEU A 284 21.20 8.26 13.03
C LEU A 284 20.18 7.23 13.54
N ALA A 285 20.64 6.25 14.32
CA ALA A 285 19.77 5.27 14.95
C ALA A 285 19.00 5.88 16.13
N THR A 286 17.71 5.55 16.22
CA THR A 286 16.76 6.21 17.12
C THR A 286 16.15 5.30 18.18
N SER A 287 16.16 3.99 17.99
CA SER A 287 15.57 3.05 18.95
C SER A 287 16.45 2.87 20.19
N ASP A 288 15.83 2.63 21.35
CA ASP A 288 16.56 2.51 22.62
C ASP A 288 17.60 1.37 22.61
N ILE A 289 17.35 0.29 21.86
CA ILE A 289 18.32 -0.79 21.68
C ILE A 289 19.57 -0.30 20.93
N HIS A 290 19.40 0.51 19.88
CA HIS A 290 20.51 1.11 19.14
C HIS A 290 21.24 2.18 19.96
N LEU A 291 20.51 3.08 20.62
CA LEU A 291 21.10 4.11 21.49
C LEU A 291 21.97 3.48 22.59
N LYS A 292 21.46 2.44 23.25
CA LYS A 292 22.14 1.75 24.36
C LYS A 292 23.28 0.83 23.92
N HIS A 293 23.09 0.03 22.87
CA HIS A 293 24.03 -1.05 22.52
C HIS A 293 24.93 -0.75 21.31
N LYS A 294 24.46 0.00 20.31
CA LYS A 294 25.25 0.39 19.12
C LYS A 294 26.01 1.70 19.35
N LEU A 295 25.29 2.76 19.70
CA LEU A 295 25.84 4.13 19.78
C LEU A 295 26.42 4.49 21.15
N LYS A 296 25.87 3.91 22.24
CA LYS A 296 26.23 4.20 23.64
C LYS A 296 26.03 5.69 24.01
N ILE A 297 24.93 6.28 23.55
CA ILE A 297 24.56 7.68 23.81
C ILE A 297 23.18 7.78 24.48
N THR A 298 22.91 8.91 25.12
CA THR A 298 21.57 9.23 25.66
C THR A 298 20.63 9.73 24.56
N ARG A 299 19.32 9.77 24.86
CA ARG A 299 18.31 10.39 24.00
C ARG A 299 18.61 11.87 23.73
N ASP A 300 19.04 12.63 24.73
CA ASP A 300 19.40 14.05 24.55
C ASP A 300 20.60 14.24 23.60
N GLN A 301 21.63 13.40 23.73
CA GLN A 301 22.78 13.39 22.83
C GLN A 301 22.39 12.97 21.40
N CYS A 302 21.41 12.08 21.25
CA CYS A 302 20.86 11.73 19.94
C CYS A 302 20.20 12.96 19.29
N LEU A 303 19.31 13.67 20.00
CA LEU A 303 18.68 14.91 19.50
C LEU A 303 19.72 15.97 19.12
N GLU A 304 20.72 16.20 19.98
CA GLU A 304 21.80 17.16 19.72
C GLU A 304 22.63 16.78 18.47
N ASN A 305 22.94 15.50 18.29
CA ASN A 305 23.69 15.00 17.13
C ASN A 305 22.87 15.10 15.83
N VAL A 306 21.57 14.79 15.88
CA VAL A 306 20.66 14.96 14.73
C VAL A 306 20.60 16.42 14.31
N TYR A 307 20.34 17.34 15.25
CA TYR A 307 20.30 18.76 14.95
C TYR A 307 21.64 19.24 14.36
N LYS A 308 22.78 18.93 14.98
CA LYS A 308 24.11 19.34 14.48
C LYS A 308 24.44 18.78 13.10
N GLY A 309 24.19 17.48 12.88
CA GLY A 309 24.48 16.80 11.63
C GLY A 309 23.64 17.36 10.48
N VAL A 310 22.32 17.40 10.65
CA VAL A 310 21.40 17.94 9.64
C VAL A 310 21.66 19.43 9.40
N LYS A 311 21.93 20.22 10.46
CA LYS A 311 22.19 21.66 10.30
C LYS A 311 23.47 21.95 9.54
N PHE A 312 24.48 21.10 9.70
CA PHE A 312 25.71 21.21 8.93
C PHE A 312 25.48 20.78 7.47
N ALA A 313 24.76 19.68 7.21
CA ALA A 313 24.38 19.29 5.85
C ALA A 313 23.58 20.38 5.12
N SER A 314 22.61 21.02 5.79
CA SER A 314 21.78 22.10 5.23
C SER A 314 22.58 23.39 4.97
N SER A 315 23.81 23.49 5.45
CA SER A 315 24.72 24.60 5.14
C SER A 315 25.54 24.39 3.86
N LEU A 316 25.49 23.18 3.29
CA LEU A 316 26.19 22.77 2.07
C LEU A 316 25.23 22.55 0.89
N VAL A 317 24.02 22.06 1.15
CA VAL A 317 22.99 21.76 0.13
C VAL A 317 21.59 22.12 0.63
N GLU A 318 20.70 22.50 -0.29
CA GLU A 318 19.28 22.80 0.02
C GLU A 318 18.46 21.52 0.26
N ASP A 319 18.69 20.46 -0.51
CA ASP A 319 17.98 19.18 -0.37
C ASP A 319 18.73 18.23 0.59
N VAL A 320 18.23 18.14 1.82
CA VAL A 320 18.77 17.28 2.88
C VAL A 320 17.71 16.28 3.35
N GLN A 321 18.05 15.00 3.23
CA GLN A 321 17.24 13.91 3.79
C GLN A 321 17.82 13.44 5.11
N PHE A 322 16.97 13.25 6.12
CA PHE A 322 17.32 12.61 7.38
C PHE A 322 16.60 11.27 7.54
N SER A 323 17.35 10.19 7.81
CA SER A 323 16.79 8.88 8.22
C SER A 323 16.87 8.67 9.72
N ALA A 324 15.74 8.32 10.32
CA ALA A 324 15.67 7.67 11.62
C ALA A 324 15.90 6.17 11.43
N GLU A 325 17.13 5.70 11.63
CA GLU A 325 17.44 4.26 11.61
C GLU A 325 16.70 3.55 12.77
N ASP A 326 16.12 2.39 12.47
CA ASP A 326 15.31 1.55 13.37
C ASP A 326 14.07 2.26 13.96
N ALA A 327 13.51 3.21 13.22
CA ALA A 327 12.33 3.99 13.61
C ALA A 327 11.09 3.13 13.94
N SER A 328 10.88 2.01 13.24
CA SER A 328 9.73 1.11 13.49
C SER A 328 9.73 0.47 14.88
N ARG A 329 10.87 0.51 15.60
CA ARG A 329 11.04 0.00 16.97
C ARG A 329 11.44 1.08 17.97
N SER A 330 11.31 2.34 17.60
CA SER A 330 11.56 3.48 18.48
C SER A 330 10.33 3.86 19.29
N ASP A 331 10.52 4.46 20.47
CA ASP A 331 9.44 5.12 21.20
C ASP A 331 8.84 6.24 20.33
N PRO A 332 7.53 6.18 19.98
CA PRO A 332 6.94 7.15 19.05
C PRO A 332 7.05 8.61 19.51
N ASN A 333 7.01 8.88 20.82
CA ASN A 333 7.15 10.24 21.34
C ASN A 333 8.59 10.77 21.20
N PHE A 334 9.59 9.91 21.40
CA PHE A 334 10.98 10.28 21.14
C PHE A 334 11.24 10.43 19.63
N LEU A 335 10.65 9.58 18.79
CA LEU A 335 10.77 9.72 17.34
C LEU A 335 10.18 11.04 16.83
N VAL A 336 9.06 11.51 17.39
CA VAL A 336 8.51 12.86 17.15
C VAL A 336 9.56 13.94 17.45
N GLN A 337 10.26 13.85 18.58
CA GLN A 337 11.32 14.81 18.94
C GLN A 337 12.49 14.77 17.95
N VAL A 338 12.96 13.56 17.59
CA VAL A 338 14.06 13.38 16.62
C VAL A 338 13.71 13.99 15.26
N CYS A 339 12.55 13.65 14.71
CA CYS A 339 12.10 14.18 13.43
C CYS A 339 11.92 15.70 13.50
N GLN A 340 11.39 16.23 14.61
CA GLN A 340 11.23 17.67 14.79
C GLN A 340 12.59 18.40 14.83
N GLU A 341 13.62 17.86 15.48
CA GLU A 341 14.97 18.44 15.47
C GLU A 341 15.63 18.38 14.09
N ALA A 342 15.40 17.32 13.31
CA ALA A 342 15.85 17.25 11.91
C ALA A 342 15.16 18.31 11.03
N ILE A 343 13.85 18.50 11.16
CA ILE A 343 13.09 19.53 10.41
C ILE A 343 13.57 20.93 10.80
N LYS A 344 13.68 21.25 12.10
CA LYS A 344 14.24 22.53 12.60
C LYS A 344 15.65 22.80 12.08
N ALA A 345 16.46 21.75 11.96
CA ALA A 345 17.83 21.87 11.45
C ALA A 345 17.88 22.17 9.94
N GLY A 346 16.87 21.74 9.17
CA GLY A 346 16.73 22.03 7.73
C GLY A 346 16.57 20.80 6.84
N ALA A 347 16.12 19.65 7.36
CA ALA A 347 15.77 18.51 6.52
C ALA A 347 14.52 18.79 5.67
N SER A 348 14.65 18.67 4.35
CA SER A 348 13.55 18.72 3.38
C SER A 348 12.72 17.43 3.38
N THR A 349 13.38 16.31 3.72
CA THR A 349 12.84 14.96 3.63
C THR A 349 13.14 14.18 4.92
N ILE A 350 12.12 13.57 5.51
CA ILE A 350 12.23 12.71 6.70
C ILE A 350 11.89 11.28 6.30
N ASN A 351 12.86 10.37 6.50
CA ASN A 351 12.75 8.95 6.14
C ASN A 351 12.62 8.09 7.39
N ILE A 352 11.62 7.20 7.39
CA ILE A 352 11.26 6.36 8.52
C ILE A 352 11.58 4.90 8.19
N CYS A 353 12.63 4.36 8.82
CA CYS A 353 13.15 3.05 8.48
C CYS A 353 12.50 1.94 9.33
N ASP A 354 11.87 0.97 8.66
CA ASP A 354 11.69 -0.38 9.19
C ASP A 354 12.94 -1.22 8.88
N THR A 355 14.02 -0.88 9.58
CA THR A 355 15.39 -1.39 9.36
C THR A 355 15.51 -2.91 9.43
N VAL A 356 14.60 -3.58 10.16
CA VAL A 356 14.63 -5.04 10.37
C VAL A 356 13.41 -5.77 9.80
N GLY A 357 12.61 -5.11 8.96
CA GLY A 357 11.49 -5.74 8.24
C GLY A 357 10.43 -6.40 9.14
N TYR A 358 10.21 -5.85 10.34
CA TYR A 358 9.44 -6.49 11.42
C TYR A 358 8.00 -5.98 11.53
N THR A 359 7.73 -4.74 11.13
CA THR A 359 6.42 -4.13 11.34
C THR A 359 5.37 -4.68 10.38
N THR A 360 4.10 -4.56 10.76
CA THR A 360 2.96 -4.87 9.90
C THR A 360 2.45 -3.62 9.15
N PRO A 361 1.69 -3.79 8.05
CA PRO A 361 1.23 -2.65 7.25
C PRO A 361 0.39 -1.63 8.05
N ILE A 362 -0.45 -2.10 8.98
CA ILE A 362 -1.32 -1.24 9.79
C ILE A 362 -0.49 -0.40 10.77
N GLU A 363 0.46 -1.02 11.48
CA GLU A 363 1.35 -0.31 12.42
C GLU A 363 2.18 0.75 11.70
N TYR A 364 2.72 0.43 10.53
CA TYR A 364 3.57 1.36 9.78
C TYR A 364 2.77 2.52 9.16
N GLN A 365 1.57 2.25 8.64
CA GLN A 365 0.63 3.30 8.22
C GLN A 365 0.29 4.24 9.38
N GLN A 366 -0.02 3.68 10.55
CA GLN A 366 -0.34 4.45 11.76
C GLN A 366 0.87 5.26 12.22
N LEU A 367 2.09 4.71 12.16
CA LEU A 367 3.32 5.41 12.52
C LEU A 367 3.57 6.63 11.62
N ILE A 368 3.51 6.47 10.29
CA ILE A 368 3.67 7.58 9.34
C ILE A 368 2.61 8.66 9.58
N HIS A 369 1.34 8.25 9.70
CA HIS A 369 0.23 9.18 9.93
C HIS A 369 0.35 9.92 11.27
N PHE A 370 0.77 9.22 12.33
CA PHE A 370 1.01 9.79 13.66
C PHE A 370 2.11 10.85 13.61
N LEU A 371 3.24 10.56 12.98
CA LEU A 371 4.38 11.49 12.88
C LEU A 371 3.98 12.77 12.12
N ILE A 372 3.34 12.63 10.96
CA ILE A 372 2.84 13.76 10.15
C ILE A 372 1.92 14.68 10.99
N ASN A 373 0.98 14.10 11.73
CA ASN A 373 0.00 14.88 12.49
C ASN A 373 0.51 15.45 13.82
N LYS A 374 1.54 14.82 14.44
CA LYS A 374 2.06 15.24 15.75
C LYS A 374 3.17 16.27 15.68
N ILE A 375 3.90 16.32 14.57
CA ILE A 375 5.02 17.23 14.41
C ILE A 375 4.52 18.56 13.82
N PRO A 376 4.78 19.71 14.48
CA PRO A 376 4.52 21.02 13.88
C PRO A 376 5.24 21.15 12.54
N ASP A 377 4.53 21.65 11.52
CA ASP A 377 5.00 21.75 10.13
C ASP A 377 5.35 20.40 9.48
N GLY A 378 4.89 19.28 10.05
CA GLY A 378 5.08 17.93 9.51
C GLY A 378 4.47 17.74 8.12
N ASP A 379 3.43 18.49 7.75
CA ASP A 379 2.84 18.49 6.40
C ASP A 379 3.69 19.23 5.35
N GLN A 380 4.62 20.09 5.77
CA GLN A 380 5.48 20.87 4.87
C GLN A 380 6.62 20.02 4.28
N VAL A 381 7.14 19.04 5.02
CA VAL A 381 8.28 18.19 4.58
C VAL A 381 7.85 16.94 3.80
N VAL A 382 8.77 16.36 3.03
CA VAL A 382 8.53 15.09 2.33
C VAL A 382 8.74 13.93 3.30
N TRP A 383 7.69 13.14 3.53
CA TRP A 383 7.80 11.88 4.27
C TRP A 383 8.17 10.74 3.33
N SER A 384 9.19 9.98 3.73
CA SER A 384 9.77 8.86 3.00
C SER A 384 9.65 7.57 3.80
N THR A 385 9.33 6.47 3.10
CA THR A 385 9.31 5.12 3.68
C THR A 385 10.53 4.32 3.28
N HIS A 386 11.15 3.62 4.22
CA HIS A 386 12.20 2.65 3.94
C HIS A 386 11.85 1.33 4.64
N CYS A 387 11.62 0.25 3.88
CA CYS A 387 11.10 -1.01 4.42
C CYS A 387 11.95 -2.19 3.97
N HIS A 388 12.56 -2.91 4.93
CA HIS A 388 13.19 -4.19 4.66
C HIS A 388 12.17 -5.34 4.64
N ASN A 389 12.58 -6.46 4.05
CA ASN A 389 11.69 -7.55 3.68
C ASN A 389 11.83 -8.83 4.54
N ASP A 390 12.38 -8.74 5.75
CA ASP A 390 12.66 -9.89 6.62
C ASP A 390 11.44 -10.78 6.91
N LEU A 391 10.23 -10.21 7.00
CA LEU A 391 8.96 -10.95 7.12
C LEU A 391 8.17 -11.07 5.80
N GLY A 392 8.74 -10.67 4.66
CA GLY A 392 8.06 -10.67 3.35
C GLY A 392 7.00 -9.56 3.18
N LEU A 393 7.04 -8.52 4.03
CA LEU A 393 6.03 -7.46 4.10
C LEU A 393 6.48 -6.12 3.51
N ALA A 394 7.70 -5.99 2.96
CA ALA A 394 8.26 -4.68 2.59
C ALA A 394 7.38 -3.89 1.62
N THR A 395 6.99 -4.50 0.50
CA THR A 395 6.09 -3.88 -0.50
C THR A 395 4.75 -3.46 0.12
N ALA A 396 4.20 -4.26 1.04
CA ALA A 396 2.93 -3.95 1.71
C ALA A 396 3.09 -2.80 2.72
N ASN A 397 4.17 -2.78 3.49
CA ASN A 397 4.51 -1.71 4.44
C ASN A 397 4.75 -0.38 3.70
N THR A 398 5.50 -0.38 2.60
CA THR A 398 5.70 0.79 1.74
C THR A 398 4.37 1.35 1.22
N LEU A 399 3.50 0.50 0.66
CA LEU A 399 2.16 0.92 0.20
C LEU A 399 1.28 1.45 1.34
N ALA A 400 1.41 0.90 2.55
CA ALA A 400 0.66 1.36 3.72
C ALA A 400 1.21 2.69 4.27
N GLY A 401 2.53 2.92 4.23
CA GLY A 401 3.14 4.21 4.55
C GLY A 401 2.72 5.32 3.57
N ILE A 402 2.59 5.00 2.27
CA ILE A 402 1.94 5.90 1.29
C ILE A 402 0.51 6.26 1.73
N GLN A 403 -0.29 5.28 2.16
CA GLN A 403 -1.64 5.53 2.69
C GLN A 403 -1.65 6.28 4.03
N GLY A 404 -0.54 6.29 4.77
CA GLY A 404 -0.33 7.13 5.96
C GLY A 404 -0.03 8.59 5.62
N GLY A 405 0.42 8.88 4.39
CA GLY A 405 0.74 10.21 3.88
C GLY A 405 2.17 10.36 3.31
N ALA A 406 2.96 9.29 3.24
CA ALA A 406 4.28 9.35 2.62
C ALA A 406 4.20 9.66 1.11
N ARG A 407 5.14 10.49 0.64
CA ARG A 407 5.23 10.95 -0.77
C ARG A 407 6.46 10.40 -1.48
N GLN A 408 7.50 10.06 -0.72
CA GLN A 408 8.68 9.37 -1.22
C GLN A 408 8.69 7.91 -0.72
N VAL A 409 9.26 7.02 -1.53
CA VAL A 409 9.53 5.64 -1.10
C VAL A 409 10.94 5.24 -1.51
N GLU A 410 11.64 4.59 -0.59
CA GLU A 410 12.94 3.97 -0.85
C GLU A 410 12.76 2.50 -1.23
N VAL A 411 13.25 2.16 -2.41
CA VAL A 411 13.02 0.87 -3.07
C VAL A 411 14.27 0.41 -3.84
N THR A 412 14.32 -0.85 -4.24
CA THR A 412 15.38 -1.36 -5.13
C THR A 412 14.80 -2.18 -6.27
N VAL A 413 15.51 -2.23 -7.40
CA VAL A 413 15.12 -3.12 -8.52
C VAL A 413 15.27 -4.56 -8.05
N ASN A 414 14.30 -5.41 -8.36
CA ASN A 414 14.20 -6.80 -7.91
C ASN A 414 14.04 -6.95 -6.37
N GLY A 415 13.94 -5.86 -5.61
CA GLY A 415 13.86 -5.89 -4.14
C GLY A 415 15.16 -6.26 -3.42
N ILE A 416 16.34 -6.19 -4.07
CA ILE A 416 17.60 -6.59 -3.43
C ILE A 416 18.04 -5.62 -2.31
N GLY A 417 18.85 -6.11 -1.37
CA GLY A 417 19.32 -5.34 -0.22
C GLY A 417 19.89 -6.23 0.88
N GLU A 418 20.17 -5.66 2.04
CA GLU A 418 20.56 -6.45 3.22
C GLU A 418 19.55 -7.57 3.52
N ARG A 419 20.08 -8.75 3.92
CA ARG A 419 19.31 -9.91 4.40
C ARG A 419 18.28 -10.41 3.37
N ALA A 420 16.99 -10.14 3.59
CA ALA A 420 15.88 -10.50 2.71
C ALA A 420 15.56 -9.41 1.67
N GLY A 421 16.27 -8.28 1.71
CA GLY A 421 16.14 -7.18 0.76
C GLY A 421 15.24 -6.04 1.20
N ASN A 422 14.87 -5.20 0.25
CA ASN A 422 14.04 -4.01 0.39
C ASN A 422 12.70 -4.17 -0.33
N ALA A 423 11.79 -3.20 -0.14
CA ALA A 423 10.62 -3.05 -0.99
C ALA A 423 11.03 -2.94 -2.48
N ALA A 424 10.34 -3.71 -3.33
CA ALA A 424 10.71 -3.85 -4.72
C ALA A 424 10.09 -2.74 -5.59
N LEU A 425 10.92 -2.04 -6.36
CA LEU A 425 10.51 -0.91 -7.21
C LEU A 425 9.37 -1.31 -8.15
N GLU A 426 9.53 -2.43 -8.85
CA GLU A 426 8.55 -2.93 -9.82
C GLU A 426 7.21 -3.29 -9.18
N GLU A 427 7.21 -3.81 -7.95
CA GLU A 427 5.99 -4.22 -7.24
C GLU A 427 5.22 -2.99 -6.73
N VAL A 428 5.91 -2.03 -6.10
CA VAL A 428 5.31 -0.80 -5.58
C VAL A 428 4.71 0.04 -6.72
N ILE A 429 5.47 0.27 -7.80
CA ILE A 429 4.99 1.03 -8.97
C ILE A 429 3.75 0.37 -9.56
N MET A 430 3.80 -0.93 -9.86
CA MET A 430 2.68 -1.59 -10.55
C MET A 430 1.46 -1.77 -9.65
N ALA A 431 1.62 -1.88 -8.32
CA ALA A 431 0.51 -1.86 -7.37
C ALA A 431 -0.22 -0.50 -7.37
N ILE A 432 0.50 0.62 -7.44
CA ILE A 432 -0.10 1.96 -7.57
C ILE A 432 -0.80 2.09 -8.93
N ARG A 433 -0.11 1.78 -10.04
CA ARG A 433 -0.64 1.89 -11.42
C ARG A 433 -1.90 1.06 -11.65
N THR A 434 -1.99 -0.15 -11.07
CA THR A 434 -3.17 -1.03 -11.22
C THR A 434 -4.30 -0.73 -10.25
N ARG A 435 -4.06 0.06 -9.18
CA ARG A 435 -5.06 0.37 -8.15
C ARG A 435 -5.20 1.88 -7.86
N PRO A 436 -5.40 2.75 -8.88
CA PRO A 436 -5.46 4.21 -8.70
C PRO A 436 -6.61 4.69 -7.81
N LYS A 437 -7.64 3.85 -7.57
CA LYS A 437 -8.72 4.14 -6.60
C LYS A 437 -8.29 4.00 -5.14
N LEU A 438 -7.28 3.17 -4.84
CA LEU A 438 -6.72 3.02 -3.48
C LEU A 438 -5.45 3.83 -3.27
N PHE A 439 -4.68 4.05 -4.33
CA PHE A 439 -3.51 4.90 -4.36
C PHE A 439 -3.77 6.06 -5.33
N PRO A 440 -4.49 7.10 -4.89
CA PRO A 440 -4.80 8.26 -5.73
C PRO A 440 -3.57 9.18 -5.85
N ILE A 441 -2.46 8.65 -6.36
CA ILE A 441 -1.17 9.33 -6.50
C ILE A 441 -0.66 9.11 -7.93
N ASN A 442 -0.12 10.16 -8.55
CA ASN A 442 0.35 10.08 -9.93
C ASN A 442 1.77 9.47 -9.99
N VAL A 443 1.91 8.43 -10.84
CA VAL A 443 3.17 7.73 -11.17
C VAL A 443 3.37 7.59 -12.69
N ASP A 444 2.66 8.39 -13.50
CA ASP A 444 2.73 8.34 -14.97
C ASP A 444 4.00 8.94 -15.56
N HIS A 445 4.80 9.64 -14.75
CA HIS A 445 6.15 10.03 -15.17
C HIS A 445 7.10 8.83 -15.22
N PHE A 446 6.88 7.81 -14.40
CA PHE A 446 7.74 6.62 -14.36
C PHE A 446 7.58 5.76 -15.61
N ILE A 447 8.69 5.45 -16.28
CA ILE A 447 8.68 4.70 -17.54
C ILE A 447 8.67 3.20 -17.22
N SER A 448 7.48 2.65 -16.94
CA SER A 448 7.32 1.25 -16.52
C SER A 448 7.77 0.24 -17.57
N SER A 449 7.79 0.59 -18.86
CA SER A 449 8.29 -0.26 -19.94
C SER A 449 9.79 -0.59 -19.85
N GLU A 450 10.55 0.08 -18.96
CA GLU A 450 11.97 -0.20 -18.71
C GLU A 450 12.19 -1.22 -17.56
N ILE A 451 11.13 -1.69 -16.88
CA ILE A 451 11.20 -2.59 -15.71
C ILE A 451 11.92 -3.90 -16.02
N ILE A 452 11.55 -4.58 -17.11
CA ILE A 452 12.15 -5.88 -17.46
C ILE A 452 13.63 -5.75 -17.81
N GLU A 453 14.03 -4.67 -18.48
CA GLU A 453 15.44 -4.45 -18.84
C GLU A 453 16.28 -4.10 -17.61
N ALA A 454 15.76 -3.25 -16.71
CA ALA A 454 16.39 -2.98 -15.42
C ALA A 454 16.54 -4.25 -14.59
N SER A 455 15.50 -5.09 -14.51
CA SER A 455 15.54 -6.36 -13.78
C SER A 455 16.64 -7.30 -14.30
N ARG A 456 16.76 -7.42 -15.62
CA ARG A 456 17.80 -8.22 -16.29
C ARG A 456 19.20 -7.67 -16.06
N LEU A 457 19.40 -6.37 -16.25
CA LEU A 457 20.68 -5.69 -16.03
C LEU A 457 21.19 -5.92 -14.60
N VAL A 458 20.30 -5.74 -13.62
CA VAL A 458 20.63 -5.92 -12.20
C VAL A 458 20.94 -7.38 -11.89
N SER A 459 20.14 -8.33 -12.38
CA SER A 459 20.43 -9.76 -12.20
C SER A 459 21.78 -10.15 -12.82
N ALA A 460 22.08 -9.67 -14.02
CA ALA A 460 23.34 -9.95 -14.71
C ALA A 460 24.57 -9.34 -14.03
N GLN A 461 24.47 -8.12 -13.48
CA GLN A 461 25.60 -7.44 -12.84
C GLN A 461 25.83 -7.89 -11.38
N THR A 462 24.77 -8.23 -10.64
CA THR A 462 24.85 -8.67 -9.24
C THR A 462 25.06 -10.19 -9.10
N GLY A 463 24.73 -10.97 -10.13
CA GLY A 463 24.71 -12.43 -10.07
C GLY A 463 23.49 -13.02 -9.33
N ILE A 464 22.61 -12.17 -8.77
CA ILE A 464 21.41 -12.62 -8.07
C ILE A 464 20.34 -12.97 -9.11
N LEU A 465 19.97 -14.26 -9.20
CA LEU A 465 18.94 -14.74 -10.11
C LEU A 465 17.54 -14.34 -9.64
N VAL A 466 16.72 -13.85 -10.57
CA VAL A 466 15.29 -13.57 -10.32
C VAL A 466 14.53 -14.90 -10.19
N GLN A 467 13.78 -15.06 -9.09
CA GLN A 467 12.92 -16.23 -8.90
C GLN A 467 11.85 -16.29 -9.99
N ALA A 468 11.60 -17.47 -10.55
CA ALA A 468 10.64 -17.63 -11.65
C ALA A 468 9.22 -17.12 -11.29
N ASN A 469 8.81 -17.26 -10.03
CA ASN A 469 7.53 -16.80 -9.49
C ASN A 469 7.58 -15.43 -8.79
N LYS A 470 8.66 -14.65 -8.91
CA LYS A 470 8.69 -13.28 -8.37
C LYS A 470 7.63 -12.41 -9.06
N ALA A 471 6.93 -11.59 -8.27
CA ALA A 471 5.93 -10.68 -8.79
C ALA A 471 6.51 -9.73 -9.84
N ILE A 472 5.71 -9.41 -10.86
CA ILE A 472 6.02 -8.52 -12.00
C ILE A 472 7.13 -9.05 -12.94
N VAL A 473 8.32 -9.35 -12.44
CA VAL A 473 9.52 -9.62 -13.26
C VAL A 473 9.92 -11.10 -13.35
N GLY A 474 9.29 -11.99 -12.58
CA GLY A 474 9.54 -13.43 -12.66
C GLY A 474 9.10 -14.02 -14.01
N ALA A 475 9.85 -15.01 -14.52
CA ALA A 475 9.55 -15.67 -15.80
C ALA A 475 8.12 -16.24 -15.90
N ASN A 476 7.52 -16.59 -14.77
CA ASN A 476 6.15 -17.13 -14.68
C ASN A 476 5.07 -16.06 -14.43
N ALA A 477 5.43 -14.78 -14.23
CA ALA A 477 4.48 -13.72 -13.85
C ALA A 477 3.37 -13.46 -14.88
N PHE A 478 3.66 -13.75 -16.17
CA PHE A 478 2.72 -13.67 -17.30
C PHE A 478 2.65 -15.00 -18.07
N ALA A 479 2.88 -16.12 -17.37
CA ALA A 479 2.87 -17.46 -17.94
C ALA A 479 1.61 -18.22 -17.53
N HIS A 480 0.91 -18.81 -18.50
CA HIS A 480 -0.37 -19.49 -18.25
C HIS A 480 -0.42 -20.89 -18.90
N GLU A 481 -0.21 -21.93 -18.08
CA GLU A 481 -0.23 -23.34 -18.52
C GLU A 481 -1.64 -23.95 -18.55
N SER A 482 -2.50 -23.58 -17.58
CA SER A 482 -3.81 -24.21 -17.39
C SER A 482 -4.76 -23.95 -18.56
N GLY A 483 -5.31 -25.00 -19.16
CA GLY A 483 -6.18 -24.91 -20.33
C GLY A 483 -7.42 -24.01 -20.16
N ILE A 484 -7.97 -23.92 -18.94
CA ILE A 484 -9.08 -23.00 -18.64
C ILE A 484 -8.63 -21.53 -18.57
N HIS A 485 -7.39 -21.27 -18.12
CA HIS A 485 -6.83 -19.91 -18.11
C HIS A 485 -6.45 -19.49 -19.54
N GLN A 486 -5.87 -20.41 -20.32
CA GLN A 486 -5.55 -20.19 -21.74
C GLN A 486 -6.79 -19.82 -22.56
N ASP A 487 -7.89 -20.56 -22.42
CA ASP A 487 -9.17 -20.25 -23.08
C ASP A 487 -9.76 -18.89 -22.64
N GLY A 488 -9.70 -18.57 -21.34
CA GLY A 488 -10.12 -17.26 -20.83
C GLY A 488 -9.30 -16.09 -21.38
N LEU A 489 -7.98 -16.23 -21.44
CA LEU A 489 -7.06 -15.21 -21.99
C LEU A 489 -7.26 -14.97 -23.48
N ILE A 490 -7.45 -16.03 -24.26
CA ILE A 490 -7.73 -15.95 -25.71
C ILE A 490 -9.04 -15.19 -25.97
N LYS A 491 -10.04 -15.34 -25.09
CA LYS A 491 -11.29 -14.57 -25.17
C LYS A 491 -11.13 -13.13 -24.70
N HIS A 492 -10.47 -12.90 -23.57
CA HIS A 492 -10.21 -11.59 -23.01
C HIS A 492 -9.08 -11.64 -21.95
N ALA A 493 -7.92 -11.04 -22.25
CA ALA A 493 -6.73 -11.07 -21.39
C ALA A 493 -7.01 -10.64 -19.92
N GLY A 494 -7.82 -9.60 -19.72
CA GLY A 494 -8.18 -9.08 -18.40
C GLY A 494 -8.99 -10.02 -17.50
N THR A 495 -9.27 -11.26 -17.91
CA THR A 495 -9.81 -12.32 -17.03
C THR A 495 -8.77 -12.86 -16.05
N TYR A 496 -7.49 -12.82 -16.41
CA TYR A 496 -6.37 -13.32 -15.59
C TYR A 496 -5.17 -12.36 -15.52
N GLU A 497 -5.05 -11.40 -16.44
CA GLU A 497 -4.00 -10.38 -16.42
C GLU A 497 -4.52 -9.05 -15.82
N ILE A 498 -4.00 -8.66 -14.66
CA ILE A 498 -4.32 -7.36 -14.01
C ILE A 498 -3.58 -6.16 -14.64
N MET A 499 -2.59 -6.44 -15.49
CA MET A 499 -1.78 -5.49 -16.25
C MET A 499 -1.28 -6.22 -17.50
N SER A 500 -0.93 -5.52 -18.58
CA SER A 500 -0.39 -6.18 -19.77
C SER A 500 1.13 -6.42 -19.64
N PRO A 501 1.70 -7.48 -20.24
CA PRO A 501 3.15 -7.71 -20.23
C PRO A 501 3.94 -6.54 -20.85
N GLU A 502 3.39 -5.90 -21.88
CA GLU A 502 4.00 -4.78 -22.58
C GLU A 502 4.13 -3.55 -21.67
N SER A 503 3.23 -3.40 -20.69
CA SER A 503 3.27 -2.29 -19.72
C SER A 503 4.53 -2.29 -18.82
N ILE A 504 5.25 -3.41 -18.75
CA ILE A 504 6.52 -3.54 -18.01
C ILE A 504 7.74 -3.80 -18.92
N GLY A 505 7.56 -3.76 -20.24
CA GLY A 505 8.63 -4.01 -21.22
C GLY A 505 8.77 -5.48 -21.68
N LEU A 506 7.83 -6.35 -21.34
CA LEU A 506 7.80 -7.72 -21.88
C LEU A 506 7.15 -7.69 -23.29
N PRO A 507 7.84 -8.10 -24.37
CA PRO A 507 7.35 -7.87 -25.73
C PRO A 507 6.13 -8.72 -26.13
N LYS A 508 5.91 -9.86 -25.47
CA LYS A 508 4.74 -10.75 -25.63
C LYS A 508 4.48 -11.54 -24.34
N ARG A 509 3.22 -11.91 -24.10
CA ARG A 509 2.82 -12.93 -23.11
C ARG A 509 3.38 -14.32 -23.46
N LEU A 510 3.56 -15.19 -22.47
CA LEU A 510 4.01 -16.58 -22.67
C LEU A 510 2.86 -17.58 -22.46
N ILE A 511 2.33 -18.13 -23.54
CA ILE A 511 1.46 -19.31 -23.47
C ILE A 511 2.36 -20.53 -23.31
N VAL A 512 2.55 -20.98 -22.07
CA VAL A 512 3.33 -22.18 -21.77
C VAL A 512 2.50 -23.42 -22.08
N ILE A 513 3.07 -24.32 -22.88
CA ILE A 513 2.45 -25.60 -23.19
C ILE A 513 3.01 -26.66 -22.24
N GLY A 514 2.13 -27.34 -21.52
CA GLY A 514 2.47 -28.36 -20.53
C GLY A 514 1.34 -29.37 -20.32
N LYS A 515 1.47 -30.20 -19.28
CA LYS A 515 0.52 -31.30 -18.98
C LYS A 515 -0.90 -30.78 -18.69
N HIS A 516 -1.03 -29.56 -18.19
CA HIS A 516 -2.31 -28.91 -17.89
C HIS A 516 -2.91 -28.13 -19.06
N SER A 517 -2.22 -28.03 -20.20
CA SER A 517 -2.67 -27.20 -21.32
C SER A 517 -3.90 -27.75 -22.05
N GLY A 518 -4.66 -26.81 -22.59
CA GLY A 518 -5.89 -27.06 -23.32
C GLY A 518 -5.69 -26.99 -24.84
N LYS A 519 -6.70 -27.47 -25.57
CA LYS A 519 -6.72 -27.44 -27.04
C LYS A 519 -6.55 -26.03 -27.61
N ALA A 520 -7.17 -25.03 -26.97
CA ALA A 520 -7.09 -23.63 -27.39
C ALA A 520 -5.67 -23.05 -27.24
N GLY A 521 -4.99 -23.31 -26.12
CA GLY A 521 -3.60 -22.89 -25.90
C GLY A 521 -2.64 -23.55 -26.89
N LEU A 522 -2.77 -24.86 -27.12
CA LEU A 522 -1.97 -25.56 -28.13
C LEU A 522 -2.20 -24.99 -29.53
N LYS A 523 -3.47 -24.77 -29.92
CA LYS A 523 -3.82 -24.16 -31.22
C LYS A 523 -3.15 -22.79 -31.40
N GLN A 524 -3.16 -21.95 -30.38
CA GLN A 524 -2.51 -20.63 -30.46
C GLN A 524 -0.98 -20.76 -30.58
N CYS A 525 -0.33 -21.57 -29.75
CA CYS A 525 1.13 -21.80 -29.83
C CYS A 525 1.56 -22.34 -31.21
N VAL A 526 0.80 -23.27 -31.77
CA VAL A 526 1.03 -23.86 -33.08
C VAL A 526 0.85 -22.83 -34.22
N ASN A 527 -0.15 -21.94 -34.12
CA ASN A 527 -0.30 -20.81 -35.03
C ASN A 527 0.86 -19.80 -34.90
N ASP A 528 1.30 -19.48 -33.67
CA ASP A 528 2.42 -18.58 -33.40
C ASP A 528 3.77 -19.11 -33.96
N LEU A 529 3.88 -20.43 -34.12
CA LEU A 529 5.00 -21.09 -34.81
C LEU A 529 4.89 -21.06 -36.35
N GLY A 530 3.74 -20.69 -36.91
CA GLY A 530 3.48 -20.62 -38.36
C GLY A 530 2.75 -21.83 -38.94
N TYR A 531 2.17 -22.71 -38.11
CA TYR A 531 1.46 -23.92 -38.55
C TYR A 531 -0.08 -23.73 -38.56
N ASN A 532 -0.54 -22.68 -39.25
CA ASN A 532 -1.94 -22.21 -39.19
C ASN A 532 -2.99 -23.16 -39.80
N ASN A 533 -2.57 -24.23 -40.49
CA ASN A 533 -3.44 -25.09 -41.31
C ASN A 533 -3.84 -26.41 -40.63
N LEU A 534 -3.54 -26.58 -39.34
CA LEU A 534 -3.88 -27.79 -38.59
C LEU A 534 -5.37 -27.85 -38.24
N SER A 535 -6.02 -28.95 -38.59
CA SER A 535 -7.44 -29.18 -38.28
C SER A 535 -7.70 -29.42 -36.79
N GLU A 536 -8.94 -29.20 -36.35
CA GLU A 536 -9.38 -29.47 -34.98
C GLU A 536 -9.07 -30.90 -34.50
N ASN A 537 -9.05 -31.89 -35.40
CA ASN A 537 -8.72 -33.28 -35.05
C ASN A 537 -7.21 -33.47 -34.86
N GLN A 538 -6.40 -32.91 -35.76
CA GLN A 538 -4.93 -32.98 -35.66
C GLN A 538 -4.41 -32.27 -34.40
N ILE A 539 -5.00 -31.14 -34.02
CA ILE A 539 -4.65 -30.45 -32.77
C ILE A 539 -5.01 -31.32 -31.54
N GLN A 540 -6.11 -32.09 -31.61
CA GLN A 540 -6.51 -32.99 -30.52
C GLN A 540 -5.59 -34.21 -30.39
N GLU A 541 -5.12 -34.75 -31.51
CA GLU A 541 -4.11 -35.81 -31.54
C GLU A 541 -2.76 -35.31 -30.99
N LEU A 542 -2.30 -34.16 -31.49
CA LEU A 542 -1.07 -33.49 -31.03
C LEU A 542 -1.12 -33.23 -29.51
N LEU A 543 -2.25 -32.75 -28.98
CA LEU A 543 -2.45 -32.54 -27.54
C LEU A 543 -2.33 -33.83 -26.74
N THR A 544 -2.81 -34.94 -27.29
CA THR A 544 -2.78 -36.25 -26.61
C THR A 544 -1.34 -36.76 -26.52
N LYS A 545 -0.57 -36.67 -27.60
CA LYS A 545 0.84 -37.08 -27.63
C LYS A 545 1.73 -36.15 -26.80
N LEU A 546 1.48 -34.84 -26.86
CA LEU A 546 2.18 -33.86 -26.05
C LEU A 546 1.97 -34.08 -24.55
N LYS A 547 0.78 -34.49 -24.11
CA LYS A 547 0.52 -34.86 -22.71
C LYS A 547 1.30 -36.08 -22.23
N ILE A 548 1.65 -37.01 -23.13
CA ILE A 548 2.53 -38.14 -22.80
C ILE A 548 3.95 -37.60 -22.57
N ILE A 549 4.49 -36.80 -23.50
CA ILE A 549 5.83 -36.20 -23.35
C ILE A 549 5.90 -35.30 -22.11
N ALA A 550 4.85 -34.53 -21.80
CA ALA A 550 4.79 -33.65 -20.62
C ALA A 550 4.65 -34.39 -19.27
N ASN A 551 4.44 -35.70 -19.26
CA ASN A 551 4.58 -36.52 -18.06
C ASN A 551 6.04 -36.94 -17.80
N GLU A 552 6.85 -37.07 -18.86
CA GLU A 552 8.24 -37.53 -18.80
C GLU A 552 9.23 -36.35 -18.76
N LYS A 553 8.90 -35.24 -19.43
CA LYS A 553 9.72 -34.03 -19.55
C LYS A 553 9.07 -32.87 -18.78
N LYS A 554 9.86 -32.19 -17.94
CA LYS A 554 9.39 -31.06 -17.10
C LYS A 554 9.01 -29.80 -17.88
N GLU A 555 9.60 -29.58 -19.05
CA GLU A 555 9.40 -28.39 -19.87
C GLU A 555 9.28 -28.81 -21.34
N ILE A 556 8.20 -28.37 -22.00
CA ILE A 556 7.96 -28.59 -23.42
C ILE A 556 8.35 -27.30 -24.15
N THR A 557 9.35 -27.41 -25.01
CA THR A 557 9.86 -26.31 -25.83
C THR A 557 9.15 -26.26 -27.18
N HIS A 558 9.25 -25.12 -27.87
CA HIS A 558 8.77 -25.01 -29.25
C HIS A 558 9.40 -26.06 -30.18
N ALA A 559 10.67 -26.44 -29.96
CA ALA A 559 11.34 -27.48 -30.76
C ALA A 559 10.73 -28.87 -30.54
N ASP A 560 10.25 -29.19 -29.33
CA ASP A 560 9.52 -30.45 -29.08
C ASP A 560 8.18 -30.46 -29.83
N ILE A 561 7.48 -29.31 -29.89
CA ILE A 561 6.21 -29.15 -30.60
C ILE A 561 6.42 -29.26 -32.12
N GLU A 562 7.43 -28.57 -32.68
CA GLU A 562 7.81 -28.69 -34.09
C GLU A 562 8.22 -30.13 -34.44
N THR A 563 8.96 -30.82 -33.56
CA THR A 563 9.36 -32.22 -33.75
C THR A 563 8.14 -33.15 -33.77
N LEU A 564 7.20 -32.97 -32.84
CA LEU A 564 5.92 -33.69 -32.83
C LEU A 564 5.10 -33.45 -34.11
N ILE A 565 4.97 -32.20 -34.56
CA ILE A 565 4.22 -31.87 -35.79
C ILE A 565 4.86 -32.56 -37.01
N ASN A 566 6.18 -32.49 -37.14
CA ASN A 566 6.92 -33.06 -38.26
C ASN A 566 6.93 -34.60 -38.25
N ALA A 567 6.84 -35.24 -37.08
CA ALA A 567 6.76 -36.69 -36.94
C ALA A 567 5.36 -37.24 -37.28
N GLU A 568 4.31 -36.45 -37.06
CA GLU A 568 2.91 -36.91 -37.12
C GLU A 568 2.17 -36.50 -38.40
N PHE A 569 2.58 -35.40 -39.04
CA PHE A 569 1.83 -34.83 -40.17
C PHE A 569 2.73 -34.58 -41.38
N GLU A 570 2.89 -35.59 -42.22
CA GLU A 570 3.54 -35.43 -43.53
C GLU A 570 2.89 -34.31 -44.36
N ASN A 571 3.73 -33.49 -45.01
CA ASN A 571 3.37 -32.38 -45.89
C ASN A 571 2.77 -31.11 -45.25
N ILE A 572 2.68 -30.98 -43.92
CA ILE A 572 2.35 -29.66 -43.31
C ILE A 572 3.58 -28.75 -43.36
N LYS A 573 3.54 -27.75 -44.23
CA LYS A 573 4.57 -26.70 -44.29
C LYS A 573 4.22 -25.54 -43.35
N ARG A 574 5.24 -25.08 -42.62
CA ARG A 574 5.26 -23.76 -41.98
C ARG A 574 4.99 -22.68 -43.05
N GLN A 575 4.09 -21.75 -42.75
CA GLN A 575 3.75 -20.60 -43.59
C GLN A 575 4.65 -19.40 -43.30
#